data_AF-A0A9W9Y9G7-F1
#
_entry.id   AF-A0A9W9Y9G7-F1
#
_cell.length_a   1.000
_cell.length_b   1.000
_cell.length_c   1.000
_cell.angle_alpha   90.00
_cell.angle_beta   90.00
_cell.angle_gamma   90.00
#
_symmetry.space_group_name_H-M   'P 1'
#
loop_
_entity.id
_entity.type
_entity.pdbx_description
1 polymer ?
#
loop_
_entity_poly.entity_id
_entity_poly.type
_entity_poly.pdbx_seq_one_letter_code
_entity_poly.pdbx_strand_id
1 'polypeptide(L)'
;MGRTLLWPLVISFSLLTFCNATNLMKFEVFEELDAGTFVGNISENSIVQALATNENFKGELRFQFQGSLQTSFGINESTGVIRTLAKLDRENLSIGHVGDTFQIQVKISKGLLRRLFRQKSRY
;
A
#
# COMPACT_ATOMS: atom_id res chain seq x y z
N MET A 1 58.94 -9.18 -11.23
CA MET A 1 58.07 -8.91 -10.06
C MET A 1 57.47 -7.52 -10.27
N GLY A 2 56.19 -7.22 -10.35
CA GLY A 2 54.93 -7.95 -10.47
C GLY A 2 53.93 -6.87 -10.94
N ARG A 3 53.21 -7.09 -12.05
CA ARG A 3 52.26 -6.10 -12.59
C ARG A 3 50.96 -6.24 -11.80
N THR A 4 50.55 -5.19 -11.10
CA THR A 4 49.39 -5.15 -10.20
C THR A 4 48.07 -5.25 -10.98
N LEU A 5 47.57 -6.47 -11.11
CA LEU A 5 46.25 -6.86 -11.64
C LEU A 5 45.10 -6.53 -10.65
N LEU A 6 45.02 -5.30 -10.16
CA LEU A 6 43.98 -4.90 -9.18
C LEU A 6 42.92 -3.94 -9.76
N TRP A 7 43.14 -3.41 -10.97
CA TRP A 7 42.24 -2.44 -11.58
C TRP A 7 40.84 -2.98 -11.99
N PRO A 8 40.65 -4.25 -12.43
CA PRO A 8 39.31 -4.69 -12.85
C PRO A 8 38.36 -5.00 -11.67
N LEU A 9 38.88 -5.26 -10.46
CA LEU A 9 38.06 -5.54 -9.27
C LEU A 9 37.32 -4.30 -8.75
N VAL A 10 37.94 -3.12 -8.88
CA VAL A 10 37.32 -1.84 -8.45
C VAL A 10 36.15 -1.46 -9.36
N ILE A 11 36.24 -1.78 -10.66
CA ILE A 11 35.18 -1.52 -11.65
C ILE A 11 34.00 -2.50 -11.45
N SER A 12 34.29 -3.77 -11.11
CA SER A 12 33.25 -4.76 -10.79
C SER A 12 32.48 -4.42 -9.51
N PHE A 13 33.12 -3.79 -8.52
CA PHE A 13 32.48 -3.39 -7.26
C PHE A 13 31.56 -2.17 -7.43
N SER A 14 31.86 -1.29 -8.40
CA SER A 14 31.06 -0.10 -8.72
C SER A 14 29.75 -0.44 -9.46
N LEU A 15 29.68 -1.58 -10.15
CA LEU A 15 28.48 -2.00 -10.90
C LEU A 15 27.41 -2.68 -10.04
N LEU A 16 27.68 -2.90 -8.75
CA LEU A 16 26.70 -3.36 -7.75
C LEU A 16 25.95 -2.19 -7.10
N THR A 17 25.69 -1.13 -7.86
CA THR A 17 24.81 -0.05 -7.40
C THR A 17 23.42 -0.61 -7.15
N PHE A 18 23.04 -0.62 -5.87
CA PHE A 18 21.75 -1.07 -5.39
C PHE A 18 20.64 -0.26 -6.08
N CYS A 19 19.84 -0.94 -6.90
CA CYS A 19 18.57 -0.40 -7.35
C CYS A 19 17.65 -0.28 -6.14
N ASN A 20 17.43 0.94 -5.65
CA ASN A 20 16.38 1.19 -4.66
C ASN A 20 15.03 1.07 -5.36
N ALA A 21 14.46 -0.13 -5.36
CA ALA A 21 13.10 -0.34 -5.81
C ALA A 21 12.13 0.23 -4.76
N THR A 22 11.49 1.35 -5.08
CA THR A 22 10.37 1.86 -4.30
C THR A 22 9.13 1.03 -4.63
N ASN A 23 8.51 0.43 -3.61
CA ASN A 23 7.27 -0.34 -3.77
C ASN A 23 6.08 0.63 -3.83
N LEU A 24 5.95 1.34 -4.94
CA LEU A 24 4.83 2.24 -5.22
C LEU A 24 3.79 1.50 -6.07
N MET A 25 2.54 1.41 -5.61
CA MET A 25 1.42 1.01 -6.46
C MET A 25 0.81 2.25 -7.11
N LYS A 26 0.50 2.14 -8.40
CA LYS A 26 -0.22 3.16 -9.16
C LYS A 26 -1.56 2.59 -9.58
N PHE A 27 -2.61 3.39 -9.42
CA PHE A 27 -3.94 3.08 -9.88
C PHE A 27 -4.44 4.25 -10.72
N GLU A 28 -5.25 3.94 -11.71
CA GLU A 28 -5.88 4.92 -12.58
C GLU A 28 -7.40 4.72 -12.49
N VAL A 29 -8.12 5.83 -12.43
CA VAL A 29 -9.58 5.83 -12.40
C VAL A 29 -10.05 7.00 -13.27
N PHE A 30 -11.07 6.76 -14.08
CA PHE A 30 -11.68 7.82 -14.86
C PHE A 30 -12.53 8.72 -13.96
N GLU A 31 -12.55 10.01 -14.28
CA GLU A 31 -13.50 10.93 -13.68
C GLU A 31 -14.94 10.61 -14.11
N GLU A 32 -15.88 11.27 -13.46
CA GLU A 32 -17.30 11.18 -13.72
C GLU A 32 -17.97 9.81 -13.54
N LEU A 33 -17.24 8.82 -13.03
CA LEU A 33 -17.80 7.53 -12.68
C LEU A 33 -18.58 7.59 -11.36
N ASP A 34 -19.59 6.74 -11.24
CA ASP A 34 -20.44 6.66 -10.05
C ASP A 34 -19.66 6.29 -8.78
N ALA A 35 -20.24 6.62 -7.63
CA ALA A 35 -19.72 6.21 -6.33
C ALA A 35 -19.66 4.67 -6.24
N GLY A 36 -18.62 4.15 -5.58
CA GLY A 36 -18.38 2.72 -5.44
C GLY A 36 -17.62 2.11 -6.61
N THR A 37 -17.20 2.90 -7.61
CA THR A 37 -16.33 2.47 -8.71
C THR A 37 -15.03 1.89 -8.16
N PHE A 38 -14.60 0.75 -8.71
CA PHE A 38 -13.34 0.11 -8.34
C PHE A 38 -12.15 0.93 -8.83
N VAL A 39 -11.18 1.16 -7.94
CA VAL A 39 -9.94 1.88 -8.25
C VAL A 39 -8.75 0.93 -8.27
N GLY A 40 -8.68 0.03 -7.29
CA GLY A 40 -7.53 -0.85 -7.15
C GLY A 40 -7.60 -1.76 -5.94
N ASN A 41 -6.62 -2.65 -5.82
CA ASN A 41 -6.53 -3.60 -4.72
C ASN A 41 -5.13 -3.64 -4.13
N ILE A 42 -4.99 -3.17 -2.89
CA ILE A 42 -3.70 -3.14 -2.18
C ILE A 42 -3.22 -4.56 -1.81
N SER A 43 -4.12 -5.53 -1.69
CA SER A 43 -3.73 -6.91 -1.35
C SER A 43 -2.89 -7.59 -2.44
N GLU A 44 -2.87 -7.05 -3.65
CA GLU A 44 -2.09 -7.57 -4.78
C GLU A 44 -0.61 -7.16 -4.72
N ASN A 45 -0.25 -6.25 -3.81
CA ASN A 45 1.14 -5.89 -3.58
C ASN A 45 1.96 -7.10 -3.07
N SER A 46 3.14 -7.33 -3.63
CA SER A 46 4.02 -8.44 -3.25
C SER A 46 4.42 -8.43 -1.77
N ILE A 47 4.65 -7.25 -1.18
CA ILE A 47 4.96 -7.10 0.26
C ILE A 47 3.74 -7.50 1.09
N VAL A 48 2.54 -7.09 0.67
CA VAL A 48 1.29 -7.42 1.38
C VAL A 48 1.03 -8.93 1.31
N GLN A 49 1.25 -9.55 0.15
CA GLN A 49 1.13 -11.01 0.01
C GLN A 49 2.13 -11.75 0.89
N ALA A 50 3.38 -11.29 0.95
CA ALA A 50 4.40 -11.86 1.84
C ALA A 50 4.04 -11.70 3.33
N LEU A 51 3.42 -10.58 3.72
CA LEU A 51 2.88 -10.39 5.07
C LEU A 51 1.69 -11.31 5.33
N ALA A 52 0.80 -11.51 4.35
CA ALA A 52 -0.39 -12.35 4.50
C ALA A 52 -0.05 -13.84 4.68
N THR A 53 1.07 -14.31 4.13
CA THR A 53 1.56 -15.68 4.31
C THR A 53 2.37 -15.85 5.60
N ASN A 54 2.80 -14.77 6.24
CA ASN A 54 3.51 -14.81 7.51
C ASN A 54 2.57 -15.31 8.62
N GLU A 55 3.02 -16.30 9.39
CA GLU A 55 2.23 -16.93 10.46
C GLU A 55 1.75 -15.92 11.52
N ASN A 56 2.49 -14.83 11.73
CA ASN A 56 2.13 -13.81 12.70
C ASN A 56 0.98 -12.90 12.23
N PHE A 57 0.66 -12.88 10.93
CA PHE A 57 -0.30 -11.96 10.31
C PHE A 57 -1.38 -12.67 9.49
N LYS A 58 -1.31 -14.00 9.38
CA LYS A 58 -2.18 -14.82 8.54
C LYS A 58 -3.66 -14.56 8.84
N GLY A 59 -4.38 -14.02 7.86
CA GLY A 59 -5.81 -13.74 7.95
C GLY A 59 -6.20 -12.54 8.82
N GLU A 60 -5.23 -11.74 9.28
CA GLU A 60 -5.46 -10.66 10.23
C GLU A 60 -5.12 -9.27 9.67
N LEU A 61 -4.69 -9.13 8.41
CA LEU A 61 -4.32 -7.82 7.88
C LEU A 61 -5.51 -6.86 7.82
N ARG A 62 -5.29 -5.64 8.32
CA ARG A 62 -6.22 -4.51 8.28
C ARG A 62 -5.61 -3.35 7.52
N PHE A 63 -6.39 -2.80 6.60
CA PHE A 63 -5.99 -1.72 5.70
C PHE A 63 -6.70 -0.42 6.04
N GLN A 64 -5.93 0.66 6.20
CA GLN A 64 -6.47 1.98 6.55
C GLN A 64 -5.67 3.07 5.83
N PHE A 65 -6.34 4.11 5.34
CA PHE A 65 -5.63 5.28 4.83
C PHE A 65 -4.99 6.08 5.96
N GLN A 66 -3.75 6.52 5.74
CA GLN A 66 -3.10 7.54 6.53
C GLN A 66 -3.33 8.90 5.86
N GLY A 67 -4.00 9.81 6.58
CA GLY A 67 -4.31 11.16 6.11
C GLY A 67 -5.78 11.40 5.77
N SER A 68 -6.06 12.58 5.22
CA SER A 68 -7.40 13.15 5.04
C SER A 68 -8.09 12.83 3.71
N LEU A 69 -7.52 11.95 2.87
CA LEU A 69 -8.08 11.58 1.55
C LEU A 69 -9.33 10.68 1.61
N GLN A 70 -9.90 10.50 2.80
CA GLN A 70 -11.10 9.69 3.06
C GLN A 70 -12.38 10.33 2.49
N THR A 71 -12.31 11.49 1.84
CA THR A 71 -13.46 12.15 1.21
C THR A 71 -13.76 11.63 -0.20
N SER A 72 -12.72 11.32 -0.98
CA SER A 72 -12.87 10.88 -2.39
C SER A 72 -12.77 9.37 -2.56
N PHE A 73 -11.99 8.71 -1.70
CA PHE A 73 -11.71 7.28 -1.78
C PHE A 73 -11.96 6.59 -0.45
N GLY A 74 -12.45 5.36 -0.52
CA GLY A 74 -12.61 4.45 0.60
C GLY A 74 -11.81 3.18 0.37
N ILE A 75 -11.27 2.62 1.45
CA ILE A 75 -10.61 1.31 1.43
C ILE A 75 -11.39 0.34 2.30
N ASN A 76 -11.64 -0.86 1.78
CA ASN A 76 -12.22 -1.93 2.57
C ASN A 76 -11.16 -2.48 3.54
N GLU A 77 -11.41 -2.33 4.83
CA GLU A 77 -10.44 -2.67 5.88
C GLU A 77 -9.98 -4.14 5.86
N SER A 78 -10.82 -5.06 5.37
CA SER A 78 -10.52 -6.49 5.38
C SER A 78 -9.87 -6.98 4.09
N THR A 79 -10.21 -6.37 2.97
CA THR A 79 -9.78 -6.85 1.64
C THR A 79 -8.70 -5.99 0.99
N GLY A 80 -8.54 -4.73 1.42
CA GLY A 80 -7.60 -3.79 0.80
C GLY A 80 -8.10 -3.23 -0.53
N VAL A 81 -9.34 -3.51 -0.93
CA VAL A 81 -9.97 -2.98 -2.14
C VAL A 81 -10.30 -1.49 -1.94
N ILE A 82 -9.88 -0.66 -2.88
CA ILE A 82 -10.14 0.78 -2.93
C ILE A 82 -11.28 1.06 -3.91
N ARG A 83 -12.22 1.89 -3.49
CA ARG A 83 -13.34 2.37 -4.29
C ARG A 83 -13.53 3.87 -4.15
N THR A 84 -14.15 4.50 -5.14
CA THR A 84 -14.60 5.89 -5.04
C THR A 84 -15.73 6.00 -4.01
N LEU A 85 -15.77 7.09 -3.25
CA LEU A 85 -16.88 7.40 -2.34
C LEU A 85 -17.89 8.37 -2.94
N ALA A 86 -17.47 9.11 -3.96
CA ALA A 86 -18.30 10.06 -4.71
C ALA A 86 -17.85 10.09 -6.18
N LYS A 87 -18.68 10.70 -7.03
CA LYS A 87 -18.30 11.04 -8.41
C LYS A 87 -17.10 11.97 -8.37
N LEU A 88 -16.00 11.57 -9.02
CA LEU A 88 -14.80 12.39 -9.13
C LEU A 88 -14.97 13.39 -10.27
N ASP A 89 -14.50 14.62 -10.05
CA ASP A 89 -14.55 15.72 -11.01
C ASP A 89 -13.21 16.43 -10.94
N ARG A 90 -12.36 16.31 -11.98
CA ARG A 90 -10.97 16.79 -11.95
C ARG A 90 -10.87 18.26 -11.55
N GLU A 91 -11.82 19.08 -12.01
CA GLU A 91 -11.89 20.51 -11.74
C GLU A 91 -12.18 20.85 -10.27
N ASN A 92 -12.73 19.91 -9.50
CA ASN A 92 -13.12 20.09 -8.09
C ASN A 92 -12.26 19.29 -7.10
N LEU A 93 -11.18 18.67 -7.57
CA LEU A 93 -10.20 18.01 -6.70
C LEU A 93 -9.34 19.12 -6.05
N SER A 94 -9.59 19.38 -4.77
CA SER A 94 -9.03 20.53 -4.04
C SER A 94 -7.53 20.72 -4.26
N ILE A 95 -7.16 21.93 -4.70
CA ILE A 95 -5.82 22.37 -5.12
C ILE A 95 -4.81 22.19 -3.97
N GLY A 96 -4.15 21.04 -3.98
CA GLY A 96 -3.00 20.68 -3.13
C GLY A 96 -2.18 19.53 -3.71
N HIS A 97 -2.50 19.14 -4.94
CA HIS A 97 -1.95 17.99 -5.66
C HIS A 97 -1.00 18.49 -6.74
N VAL A 98 0.15 17.82 -6.89
CA VAL A 98 1.05 18.06 -8.02
C VAL A 98 0.42 17.36 -9.23
N GLY A 99 -0.46 18.07 -9.94
CA GLY A 99 -1.27 17.53 -11.04
C GLY A 99 -2.45 16.68 -10.58
N ASP A 100 -2.97 15.82 -11.47
CA ASP A 100 -4.17 14.98 -11.25
C ASP A 100 -3.90 13.70 -10.41
N THR A 101 -2.81 13.70 -9.63
CA THR A 101 -2.36 12.50 -8.89
C THR A 101 -2.62 12.60 -7.39
N PHE A 102 -3.29 11.58 -6.85
CA PHE A 102 -3.45 11.39 -5.41
C PHE A 102 -2.31 10.56 -4.82
N GLN A 103 -1.61 11.10 -3.84
CA GLN A 103 -0.66 10.33 -3.03
C GLN A 103 -1.36 9.82 -1.78
N ILE A 104 -1.63 8.52 -1.76
CA ILE A 104 -2.30 7.85 -0.64
C ILE A 104 -1.29 6.97 0.08
N GLN A 105 -1.18 7.16 1.40
CA GLN A 105 -0.44 6.24 2.27
C GLN A 105 -1.42 5.24 2.88
N VAL A 106 -1.11 3.95 2.78
CA VAL A 106 -1.92 2.89 3.38
C VAL A 106 -1.13 2.30 4.55
N LYS A 107 -1.71 2.37 5.75
CA LYS A 107 -1.23 1.63 6.90
C LYS A 107 -1.80 0.22 6.86
N ILE A 108 -0.90 -0.75 6.94
CA ILE A 108 -1.24 -2.17 7.10
C ILE A 108 -0.93 -2.55 8.55
N SER A 109 -1.88 -3.16 9.22
CA SER A 109 -1.72 -3.57 10.62
C SER A 109 -2.32 -4.94 10.88
N LYS A 110 -1.87 -5.57 11.97
CA LYS A 110 -2.50 -6.79 12.48
C LYS A 110 -3.81 -6.41 13.17
N GLY A 111 -4.92 -6.97 12.70
CA GLY A 111 -6.23 -6.87 13.29
C GLY A 111 -6.26 -7.60 14.62
N LEU A 112 -6.96 -7.03 15.60
CA LEU A 112 -7.14 -7.70 16.89
C LEU A 112 -7.91 -9.02 16.69
N LEU A 113 -7.36 -10.10 17.21
CA LEU A 113 -8.10 -11.34 17.42
C LEU A 113 -9.33 -11.00 18.30
N ARG A 114 -10.54 -11.10 17.73
CA ARG A 114 -11.78 -11.15 18.52
C ARG A 114 -11.80 -12.48 19.31
N ARG A 115 -10.97 -12.60 20.34
CA ARG A 115 -11.24 -13.54 21.42
C ARG A 115 -12.45 -13.00 22.15
N LEU A 116 -13.62 -13.57 21.83
CA LEU A 116 -14.84 -13.39 22.60
C LEU A 116 -14.50 -13.70 24.06
N PHE A 117 -14.34 -12.67 24.89
CA PHE A 117 -14.39 -12.82 26.33
C PHE A 117 -15.83 -13.22 26.67
N ARG A 118 -16.11 -14.52 26.61
CA ARG A 118 -17.30 -15.12 27.19
C ARG A 118 -17.09 -15.04 28.70
N GLN A 119 -17.52 -13.92 29.27
CA GLN A 119 -17.49 -13.67 30.70
C GLN A 119 -18.41 -14.70 31.38
N LYS A 120 -17.83 -15.81 31.82
CA LYS A 120 -18.51 -16.74 32.72
C LYS A 120 -18.41 -16.16 34.12
N SER A 121 -19.30 -15.23 34.46
CA SER A 121 -19.52 -14.85 35.85
C SER A 121 -20.40 -15.91 36.49
N ARG A 122 -19.77 -16.92 37.11
CA ARG A 122 -20.35 -17.64 38.24
C ARG A 122 -19.66 -17.08 39.47
N TYR A 123 -20.40 -16.33 40.28
CA TYR A 123 -20.55 -16.52 41.73
C TYR A 123 -21.86 -15.84 42.13
#